data_AF-A0A1G4EM87-F1
#
_entry.id   AF-A0A1G4EM87-F1
#
_cell.length_a   1.000
_cell.length_b   1.000
_cell.length_c   1.000
_cell.angle_alpha   90.00
_cell.angle_beta   90.00
_cell.angle_gamma   90.00
#
_symmetry.space_group_name_H-M   'P 1'
#
loop_
_entity.id
_entity.type
_entity.pdbx_description
1 polymer ?
#
loop_
_entity_poly.entity_id
_entity_poly.type
_entity_poly.pdbx_seq_one_letter_code
_entity_poly.pdbx_strand_id
1 'polypeptide(L)'
;MRGGMLLKQLILKDFIVQWKFLIWYILYPIFFYMALTDTKNLFIIMSVIVTVGATVKIFEADSKNESEVILNSLPILRKQIVFAKYIVAIIILFISVTIGCFTMGMKNGANVFEFIETTVVASISFTLVYLSFVLPISFWLAYKKTVFITIFIFIAPIVIVETFFQINLEQIQLYNSLLFGGSICMLIVSVFVSVKVYEKREF
;
A
#
# COMPACT_ATOMS: atom_id res chain seq x y z
N MET A 1 20.75 17.45 -12.78
CA MET A 1 21.05 16.98 -11.39
C MET A 1 20.14 17.55 -10.31
N ARG A 2 19.53 18.74 -10.45
CA ARG A 2 18.70 19.39 -9.40
C ARG A 2 17.39 18.63 -9.06
N GLY A 3 16.72 18.03 -10.04
CA GLY A 3 15.43 17.33 -9.84
C GLY A 3 15.52 16.04 -9.02
N GLY A 4 16.61 15.28 -9.13
CA GLY A 4 16.79 14.04 -8.35
C GLY A 4 17.03 14.31 -6.86
N MET A 5 17.61 15.47 -6.52
CA MET A 5 17.84 15.88 -5.13
C MET A 5 16.53 16.26 -4.43
N LEU A 6 15.63 16.95 -5.15
CA LEU A 6 14.31 17.33 -4.65
C LEU A 6 13.41 16.10 -4.44
N LEU A 7 13.46 15.11 -5.34
CA LEU A 7 12.73 13.84 -5.19
C LEU A 7 13.13 13.10 -3.91
N LYS A 8 14.44 13.04 -3.61
CA LYS A 8 14.94 12.40 -2.38
C LYS A 8 14.43 13.10 -1.11
N GLN A 9 14.37 14.43 -1.12
CA GLN A 9 13.87 15.20 0.02
C GLN A 9 12.38 14.95 0.27
N LEU A 10 11.57 14.84 -0.79
CA LEU A 10 10.15 14.46 -0.69
C LEU A 10 9.98 13.08 -0.04
N ILE A 11 10.72 12.08 -0.54
CA ILE A 11 10.67 10.72 0.00
C ILE A 11 11.09 10.69 1.48
N LEU A 12 12.16 11.40 1.84
CA LEU A 12 12.64 11.48 3.22
C LEU A 12 11.62 12.16 4.14
N LYS A 13 11.01 13.26 3.71
CA LYS A 13 9.97 13.95 4.48
C LYS A 13 8.80 13.00 4.78
N ASP A 14 8.26 12.34 3.75
CA ASP A 14 7.11 11.43 3.90
C ASP A 14 7.48 10.23 4.80
N PHE A 15 8.70 9.72 4.67
CA PHE A 15 9.23 8.64 5.51
C PHE A 15 9.37 9.05 6.98
N ILE A 16 9.87 10.25 7.28
CA ILE A 16 10.01 10.76 8.66
C ILE A 16 8.64 10.91 9.33
N VAL A 17 7.65 11.44 8.60
CA VAL A 17 6.27 11.56 9.10
C VAL A 17 5.70 10.18 9.44
N GLN A 18 5.96 9.19 8.59
CA GLN A 18 5.55 7.82 8.86
C GLN A 18 6.30 7.14 10.00
N TRP A 19 7.58 7.45 10.22
CA TRP A 19 8.38 6.84 11.28
C TRP A 19 7.71 6.94 12.65
N LYS A 20 7.00 8.05 12.91
CA LYS A 20 6.23 8.27 14.14
C LYS A 20 5.06 7.29 14.30
N PHE A 21 4.46 6.85 13.20
CA PHE A 21 3.35 5.88 13.18
C PHE A 21 3.82 4.44 12.94
N LEU A 22 5.06 4.25 12.49
CA LEU A 22 5.68 2.97 12.17
C LEU A 22 5.66 2.03 13.39
N ILE A 23 5.84 2.57 14.60
CA ILE A 23 5.72 1.80 15.85
C ILE A 23 4.35 1.11 15.99
N TRP A 24 3.26 1.80 15.65
CA TRP A 24 1.91 1.22 15.71
C TRP A 24 1.70 0.19 14.60
N TYR A 25 2.23 0.46 13.40
CA TYR A 25 2.19 -0.48 12.28
C TYR A 25 2.99 -1.76 12.51
N ILE A 26 3.95 -1.76 13.44
CA ILE A 26 4.70 -2.95 13.86
C ILE A 26 3.98 -3.68 14.99
N LEU A 27 3.48 -2.92 15.98
CA LEU A 27 2.88 -3.50 17.17
C LEU A 27 1.58 -4.26 16.86
N TYR A 28 0.71 -3.70 15.99
CA TYR A 28 -0.59 -4.31 15.67
C TYR A 28 -0.46 -5.69 15.00
N PRO A 29 0.34 -5.86 13.92
CA PRO A 29 0.51 -7.18 13.31
C PRO A 29 1.10 -8.20 14.28
N ILE A 30 2.14 -7.83 15.05
CA ILE A 30 2.77 -8.74 16.04
C ILE A 30 1.72 -9.26 17.02
N PHE A 31 0.90 -8.36 17.57
CA PHE A 31 -0.15 -8.73 18.52
C PHE A 31 -1.19 -9.67 17.90
N PHE A 32 -1.66 -9.37 16.68
CA PHE A 32 -2.64 -10.20 15.97
C PHE A 32 -2.07 -11.57 15.57
N TYR A 33 -0.81 -11.66 15.17
CA TYR A 33 -0.15 -12.93 14.83
C TYR A 33 0.04 -13.84 16.03
N MET A 34 0.20 -13.27 17.23
CA MET A 34 0.24 -14.04 18.48
C MET A 34 -1.15 -14.52 18.91
N ALA A 35 -2.19 -13.69 18.74
CA ALA A 35 -3.53 -13.98 19.24
C ALA A 35 -4.31 -15.02 18.43
N LEU A 36 -4.04 -15.16 17.13
CA LEU A 36 -4.85 -15.97 16.21
C LEU A 36 -4.09 -17.16 15.62
N THR A 37 -4.84 -18.25 15.38
CA THR A 37 -4.34 -19.54 14.88
C THR A 37 -4.26 -19.61 13.35
N ASP A 38 -5.11 -18.90 12.61
CA ASP A 38 -5.09 -18.88 11.15
C ASP A 38 -4.02 -17.91 10.61
N THR A 39 -2.81 -18.43 10.42
CA THR A 39 -1.62 -17.60 10.22
C THR A 39 -1.43 -17.09 8.80
N LYS A 40 -1.88 -17.82 7.77
CA LYS A 40 -1.63 -17.47 6.36
C LYS A 40 -2.55 -16.33 5.89
N ASN A 41 -3.85 -16.44 6.13
CA ASN A 41 -4.83 -15.42 5.70
C ASN A 41 -4.66 -14.11 6.48
N LEU A 42 -4.39 -14.20 7.78
CA LEU A 42 -4.10 -13.01 8.59
C LEU A 42 -2.86 -12.28 8.11
N PHE A 43 -1.84 -13.00 7.63
CA PHE A 43 -0.66 -12.37 7.07
C PHE A 43 -0.97 -11.52 5.85
N ILE A 44 -1.76 -12.05 4.93
CA ILE A 44 -2.21 -11.33 3.74
C ILE A 44 -3.01 -10.09 4.15
N ILE A 45 -4.03 -10.27 4.99
CA ILE A 45 -4.93 -9.18 5.41
C ILE A 45 -4.16 -8.07 6.12
N MET A 46 -3.30 -8.42 7.09
CA MET A 46 -2.54 -7.44 7.87
C MET A 46 -1.52 -6.70 7.01
N SER A 47 -0.86 -7.38 6.07
CA SER A 47 0.08 -6.74 5.15
C SER A 47 -0.60 -5.68 4.28
N VAL A 48 -1.81 -5.98 3.77
CA VAL A 48 -2.59 -5.04 2.96
C VAL A 48 -3.07 -3.87 3.83
N ILE A 49 -3.71 -4.13 4.98
CA ILE A 49 -4.26 -3.09 5.86
C ILE A 49 -3.18 -2.12 6.32
N VAL A 50 -2.03 -2.65 6.78
CA VAL A 50 -0.91 -1.83 7.25
C VAL A 50 -0.39 -0.93 6.12
N THR A 51 -0.13 -1.50 4.95
CA THR A 51 0.48 -0.76 3.84
C THR A 51 -0.45 0.32 3.30
N VAL A 52 -1.72 -0.02 3.06
CA VAL A 52 -2.69 0.93 2.53
C VAL A 52 -3.08 1.96 3.59
N GLY A 53 -3.26 1.56 4.84
CA GLY A 53 -3.53 2.47 5.96
C GLY A 53 -2.40 3.49 6.15
N ALA A 54 -1.15 3.03 6.10
CA ALA A 54 0.03 3.88 6.14
C ALA A 54 0.10 4.85 4.96
N THR A 55 -0.28 4.39 3.77
CA THR A 55 -0.36 5.24 2.56
C THR A 55 -1.40 6.34 2.74
N VAL A 56 -2.63 6.01 3.14
CA VAL A 56 -3.70 7.00 3.40
C VAL A 56 -3.30 7.99 4.48
N LYS A 57 -2.61 7.54 5.54
CA LYS A 57 -2.09 8.42 6.59
C LYS A 57 -1.06 9.44 6.11
N ILE A 58 -0.26 9.13 5.09
CA ILE A 58 0.62 10.13 4.48
C ILE A 58 -0.20 11.26 3.86
N PHE A 59 -1.24 10.92 3.09
CA PHE A 59 -2.13 11.93 2.50
C PHE A 59 -2.91 12.72 3.56
N GLU A 60 -3.26 12.09 4.68
CA GLU A 60 -3.82 12.80 5.86
C GLU A 60 -2.87 13.85 6.41
N ALA A 61 -1.62 13.47 6.67
CA ALA A 61 -0.63 14.37 7.23
C ALA A 61 -0.34 15.53 6.26
N ASP A 62 -0.26 15.25 4.96
CA ASP A 62 -0.04 16.27 3.94
C ASP A 62 -1.20 17.25 3.82
N SER A 63 -2.44 16.79 3.91
CA SER A 63 -3.61 17.68 3.88
C SER A 63 -3.71 18.51 5.16
N LYS A 64 -3.39 17.96 6.33
CA LYS A 64 -3.39 18.72 7.59
C LYS A 64 -2.34 19.83 7.61
N ASN A 65 -1.21 19.59 6.94
CA ASN A 65 -0.08 20.51 6.91
C ASN A 65 -0.08 21.42 5.66
N GLU A 66 -1.17 21.47 4.89
CA GLU A 66 -1.28 22.20 3.61
C GLU A 66 -0.08 21.94 2.67
N SER A 67 0.50 20.74 2.77
CA SER A 67 1.73 20.39 2.05
C SER A 67 1.51 20.42 0.55
N GLU A 68 0.28 20.21 0.06
CA GLU A 68 -0.05 20.35 -1.37
C GLU A 68 0.20 21.77 -1.88
N VAL A 69 -0.14 22.81 -1.10
CA VAL A 69 0.06 24.23 -1.48
C VAL A 69 1.55 24.59 -1.46
N ILE A 70 2.27 24.12 -0.42
CA ILE A 70 3.71 24.35 -0.28
C ILE A 70 4.49 23.61 -1.37
N LEU A 71 4.09 22.39 -1.73
CA LEU A 71 4.75 21.63 -2.79
C LEU A 71 4.48 22.19 -4.18
N ASN A 72 3.34 22.87 -4.39
CA ASN A 72 2.99 23.50 -5.66
C ASN A 72 3.70 24.86 -5.86
N SER A 73 4.12 25.52 -4.78
CA SER A 73 4.93 26.76 -4.87
C SER A 73 6.43 26.48 -5.08
N LEU A 74 6.87 25.24 -4.86
CA LEU A 74 8.23 24.81 -5.16
C LEU A 74 8.36 24.49 -6.66
N PRO A 75 9.54 24.74 -7.28
CA PRO A 75 9.81 24.42 -8.69
C PRO A 75 10.04 22.91 -8.88
N ILE A 76 9.07 22.09 -8.48
CA ILE A 76 9.07 20.63 -8.55
C ILE A 76 8.08 20.18 -9.62
N LEU A 77 8.48 19.19 -10.43
CA LEU A 77 7.58 18.64 -11.43
C LEU A 77 6.48 17.81 -10.75
N ARG A 78 5.23 18.02 -11.14
CA ARG A 78 4.06 17.27 -10.67
C ARG A 78 4.25 15.74 -10.74
N LYS A 79 4.91 15.26 -11.81
CA LYS A 79 5.29 13.86 -11.98
C LYS A 79 6.18 13.35 -10.84
N GLN A 80 7.14 14.16 -10.38
CA GLN A 80 8.06 13.78 -9.30
C GLN A 80 7.32 13.61 -7.96
N ILE A 81 6.30 14.43 -7.69
CA ILE A 81 5.46 14.28 -6.48
C ILE A 81 4.71 12.95 -6.53
N VAL A 82 4.11 12.61 -7.67
CA VAL A 82 3.42 11.32 -7.85
C VAL A 82 4.41 10.16 -7.66
N PHE A 83 5.55 10.19 -8.35
CA PHE A 83 6.57 9.13 -8.22
C PHE A 83 7.09 8.98 -6.77
N ALA A 84 7.30 10.09 -6.05
CA ALA A 84 7.73 10.04 -4.65
C ALA A 84 6.75 9.23 -3.79
N LYS A 85 5.44 9.50 -3.92
CA LYS A 85 4.42 8.81 -3.12
C LYS A 85 4.30 7.32 -3.47
N TYR A 86 4.42 6.97 -4.75
CA TYR A 86 4.45 5.56 -5.16
C TYR A 86 5.68 4.83 -4.62
N ILE A 87 6.86 5.46 -4.66
CA ILE A 87 8.09 4.89 -4.11
C ILE A 87 7.95 4.67 -2.60
N VAL A 88 7.43 5.66 -1.87
CA VAL A 88 7.18 5.53 -0.43
C VAL A 88 6.18 4.39 -0.14
N ALA A 89 5.07 4.30 -0.88
CA ALA A 89 4.10 3.20 -0.78
C ALA A 89 4.75 1.81 -0.94
N ILE A 90 5.63 1.67 -1.94
CA ILE A 90 6.36 0.43 -2.20
C ILE A 90 7.37 0.14 -1.08
N ILE A 91 8.09 1.14 -0.56
CA ILE A 91 9.01 0.96 0.57
C ILE A 91 8.26 0.43 1.80
N ILE A 92 7.10 0.99 2.11
CA ILE A 92 6.26 0.53 3.23
C ILE A 92 5.79 -0.91 3.03
N LEU A 93 5.40 -1.26 1.80
CA LEU A 93 5.03 -2.64 1.45
C LEU A 93 6.16 -3.61 1.80
N PHE A 94 7.39 -3.32 1.37
CA PHE A 94 8.53 -4.17 1.66
C PHE A 94 8.82 -4.27 3.16
N ILE A 95 8.70 -3.16 3.90
CA ILE A 95 8.86 -3.15 5.36
C ILE A 95 7.79 -4.03 6.01
N SER A 96 6.51 -3.85 5.64
CA SER A 96 5.39 -4.62 6.17
C SER A 96 5.55 -6.13 5.94
N VAL A 97 5.92 -6.53 4.73
CA VAL A 97 6.13 -7.93 4.36
C VAL A 97 7.33 -8.52 5.10
N THR A 98 8.44 -7.79 5.20
CA THR A 98 9.65 -8.26 5.91
C THR A 98 9.35 -8.52 7.38
N ILE A 99 8.64 -7.61 8.04
CA ILE A 99 8.28 -7.73 9.45
C ILE A 99 7.34 -8.91 9.68
N GLY A 100 6.30 -9.05 8.85
CA GLY A 100 5.40 -10.19 8.97
C GLY A 100 6.11 -11.53 8.69
N CYS A 101 7.05 -11.56 7.73
CA CYS A 101 7.82 -12.76 7.42
C CYS A 101 8.70 -13.15 8.61
N PHE A 102 9.30 -12.18 9.29
CA PHE A 102 10.08 -12.40 10.50
C PHE A 102 9.22 -12.99 11.63
N THR A 103 8.05 -12.40 11.90
CA THR A 103 7.13 -12.90 12.95
C THR A 103 6.62 -14.30 12.66
N MET A 104 6.37 -14.62 11.39
CA MET A 104 5.85 -15.91 10.99
C MET A 104 6.94 -16.99 10.94
N GLY A 105 8.16 -16.63 10.53
CA GLY A 105 9.32 -17.51 10.56
C GLY A 105 9.65 -18.00 11.97
N MET A 106 9.48 -17.15 12.98
CA MET A 106 9.62 -17.54 14.40
C MET A 106 8.55 -18.54 14.86
N LYS A 107 7.36 -18.53 14.26
CA LYS A 107 6.23 -19.39 14.66
C LYS A 107 6.21 -20.75 13.95
N ASN A 108 6.57 -20.80 12.66
CA ASN A 108 6.32 -21.97 11.83
C ASN A 108 7.53 -22.84 11.48
N GLY A 109 8.77 -22.43 11.82
CA GLY A 109 9.97 -23.27 11.98
C GLY A 109 10.50 -24.15 10.82
N ALA A 110 9.68 -24.63 9.88
CA ALA A 110 10.07 -25.65 8.90
C ALA A 110 9.53 -25.45 7.47
N ASN A 111 8.37 -24.80 7.27
CA ASN A 111 7.76 -24.62 5.93
C ASN A 111 7.92 -23.19 5.38
N VAL A 112 9.11 -22.60 5.52
CA VAL A 112 9.37 -21.20 5.13
C VAL A 112 9.30 -21.02 3.60
N PHE A 113 9.77 -22.01 2.82
CA PHE A 113 9.76 -21.93 1.35
C PHE A 113 8.34 -21.92 0.79
N GLU A 114 7.50 -22.86 1.20
CA GLU A 114 6.08 -22.92 0.79
C GLU A 114 5.34 -21.65 1.21
N PHE A 115 5.62 -21.12 2.40
CA PHE A 115 5.03 -19.88 2.89
C PHE A 115 5.41 -18.67 2.03
N ILE A 116 6.68 -18.56 1.62
CA ILE A 116 7.12 -17.47 0.75
C ILE A 116 6.43 -17.55 -0.62
N GLU A 117 6.43 -18.72 -1.24
CA GLU A 117 5.88 -18.89 -2.59
C GLU A 117 4.36 -18.66 -2.62
N THR A 118 3.65 -19.15 -1.62
CA THR A 118 2.18 -19.10 -1.60
C THR A 118 1.65 -17.83 -0.93
N THR A 119 2.16 -17.48 0.24
CA THR A 119 1.51 -16.48 1.11
C THR A 119 2.13 -15.10 0.93
N VAL A 120 3.46 -15.01 0.79
CA VAL A 120 4.14 -13.72 0.58
C VAL A 120 3.89 -13.17 -0.82
N VAL A 121 3.96 -14.01 -1.86
CA VAL A 121 3.63 -13.57 -3.22
C VAL A 121 2.18 -13.09 -3.31
N ALA A 122 1.25 -13.82 -2.71
CA ALA A 122 -0.16 -13.41 -2.65
C ALA A 122 -0.32 -12.06 -1.93
N SER A 123 0.29 -11.88 -0.75
CA SER A 123 0.14 -10.63 0.02
C SER A 123 0.67 -9.41 -0.73
N ILE A 124 1.83 -9.54 -1.38
CA ILE A 124 2.41 -8.47 -2.21
C ILE A 124 1.44 -8.15 -3.35
N SER A 125 0.96 -9.18 -4.05
CA SER A 125 0.09 -9.00 -5.22
C SER A 125 -1.23 -8.30 -4.85
N PHE A 126 -1.90 -8.73 -3.77
CA PHE A 126 -3.11 -8.06 -3.28
C PHE A 126 -2.82 -6.62 -2.88
N THR A 127 -1.73 -6.37 -2.16
CA THR A 127 -1.37 -5.02 -1.72
C THR A 127 -1.12 -4.10 -2.93
N LEU A 128 -0.47 -4.59 -3.98
CA LEU A 128 -0.24 -3.84 -5.22
C LEU A 128 -1.55 -3.48 -5.94
N VAL A 129 -2.49 -4.42 -6.01
CA VAL A 129 -3.83 -4.15 -6.57
C VAL A 129 -4.52 -3.05 -5.78
N TYR A 130 -4.54 -3.14 -4.45
CA TYR A 130 -5.17 -2.12 -3.60
C TYR A 130 -4.50 -0.74 -3.74
N LEU A 131 -3.17 -0.68 -3.74
CA LEU A 131 -2.42 0.57 -3.97
C LEU A 131 -2.76 1.20 -5.32
N SER A 132 -3.00 0.37 -6.34
CA SER A 132 -3.37 0.83 -7.69
C SER A 132 -4.71 1.54 -7.75
N PHE A 133 -5.61 1.31 -6.80
CA PHE A 133 -6.87 2.07 -6.70
C PHE A 133 -6.74 3.23 -5.72
N VAL A 134 -6.15 2.98 -4.55
CA VAL A 134 -6.10 3.95 -3.47
C VAL A 134 -5.25 5.17 -3.84
N LEU A 135 -4.10 4.99 -4.50
CA LEU A 135 -3.22 6.10 -4.86
C LEU A 135 -3.87 7.09 -5.86
N PRO A 136 -4.39 6.66 -7.03
CA PRO A 136 -5.07 7.59 -7.95
C PRO A 136 -6.25 8.32 -7.30
N ILE A 137 -7.03 7.60 -6.50
CA ILE A 137 -8.20 8.17 -5.82
C ILE A 137 -7.76 9.18 -4.76
N SER A 138 -6.65 8.92 -4.05
CA SER A 138 -6.07 9.86 -3.09
C SER A 138 -5.58 11.14 -3.77
N PHE A 139 -5.03 11.07 -4.99
CA PHE A 139 -4.71 12.25 -5.79
C PHE A 139 -5.96 12.94 -6.35
N TRP A 140 -7.01 12.20 -6.67
CA TRP A 140 -8.25 12.76 -7.21
C TRP A 140 -9.07 13.48 -6.15
N LEU A 141 -9.28 12.88 -4.98
CA LEU A 141 -10.09 13.41 -3.90
C LEU A 141 -9.17 13.96 -2.82
N ALA A 142 -9.22 15.27 -2.60
CA ALA A 142 -8.47 15.88 -1.51
C ALA A 142 -8.93 15.21 -0.19
N TYR A 143 -7.94 14.78 0.58
CA TYR A 143 -7.96 13.95 1.78
C TYR A 143 -9.28 13.70 2.52
N LYS A 144 -10.12 14.72 2.79
CA LYS A 144 -11.29 14.62 3.67
C LYS A 144 -12.30 13.53 3.27
N LYS A 145 -12.33 13.10 2.00
CA LYS A 145 -13.22 12.01 1.51
C LYS A 145 -12.51 10.67 1.33
N THR A 146 -11.18 10.63 1.36
CA THR A 146 -10.38 9.46 0.94
C THR A 146 -10.38 8.34 1.99
N VAL A 147 -10.49 8.67 3.28
CA VAL A 147 -10.53 7.66 4.36
C VAL A 147 -11.79 6.79 4.26
N PHE A 148 -12.96 7.41 4.10
CA PHE A 148 -14.23 6.68 3.92
C PHE A 148 -14.24 5.84 2.66
N ILE A 149 -13.72 6.39 1.55
CA ILE A 149 -13.63 5.67 0.27
C ILE A 149 -12.64 4.51 0.37
N THR A 150 -11.55 4.64 1.13
CA THR A 150 -10.58 3.55 1.32
C THR A 150 -11.21 2.38 2.09
N ILE A 151 -12.00 2.64 3.13
CA ILE A 151 -12.74 1.59 3.85
C ILE A 151 -13.71 0.87 2.89
N PHE A 152 -14.41 1.62 2.05
CA PHE A 152 -15.33 1.05 1.06
C PHE A 152 -14.59 0.20 0.02
N ILE A 153 -13.43 0.68 -0.45
CA ILE A 153 -12.55 -0.05 -1.36
C ILE A 153 -12.00 -1.32 -0.73
N PHE A 154 -11.74 -1.36 0.57
CA PHE A 154 -11.28 -2.57 1.26
C PHE A 154 -12.36 -3.65 1.37
N ILE A 155 -13.59 -3.25 1.70
CA ILE A 155 -14.67 -4.19 2.01
C ILE A 155 -15.36 -4.69 0.74
N ALA A 156 -15.61 -3.80 -0.23
CA ALA A 156 -16.41 -4.11 -1.40
C ALA A 156 -15.85 -5.26 -2.28
N PRO A 157 -14.55 -5.32 -2.62
CA PRO A 157 -14.03 -6.36 -3.50
C PRO A 157 -14.08 -7.74 -2.84
N ILE A 158 -13.80 -7.82 -1.54
CA ILE A 158 -13.83 -9.08 -0.79
C ILE A 158 -15.26 -9.65 -0.79
N VAL A 159 -16.24 -8.81 -0.44
CA VAL A 159 -17.64 -9.21 -0.42
C VAL A 159 -18.15 -9.57 -1.81
N ILE A 160 -17.81 -8.80 -2.85
CA ILE A 160 -18.26 -9.07 -4.23
C ILE A 160 -17.67 -10.38 -4.76
N VAL A 161 -16.38 -10.65 -4.51
CA VAL A 161 -15.72 -11.87 -4.99
C VAL A 161 -16.27 -13.12 -4.30
N GLU A 162 -16.46 -13.08 -2.98
CA GLU A 162 -17.01 -14.22 -2.25
C GLU A 162 -18.48 -14.48 -2.61
N THR A 163 -19.30 -13.43 -2.74
CA THR A 163 -20.76 -13.58 -2.96
C THR A 163 -21.13 -13.91 -4.41
N PHE A 164 -20.45 -13.35 -5.40
CA PHE A 164 -20.82 -13.54 -6.81
C PHE A 164 -20.03 -14.64 -7.51
N PHE A 165 -18.75 -14.82 -7.16
CA PHE A 165 -17.89 -15.75 -7.87
C PHE A 165 -17.66 -17.07 -7.12
N GLN A 166 -18.05 -17.17 -5.84
CA GLN A 166 -17.80 -18.34 -4.98
C GLN A 166 -16.31 -18.78 -4.97
N ILE A 167 -15.40 -17.86 -5.32
CA ILE A 167 -13.97 -18.12 -5.33
C ILE A 167 -13.47 -17.88 -3.91
N ASN A 168 -13.05 -18.96 -3.24
CA ASN A 168 -12.39 -18.86 -1.94
C ASN A 168 -10.98 -18.28 -2.08
N LEU A 169 -10.51 -17.56 -1.05
CA LEU A 169 -9.14 -17.01 -0.97
C LEU A 169 -8.06 -18.06 -1.25
N GLU A 170 -8.29 -19.33 -0.87
CA GLU A 170 -7.38 -20.45 -1.10
C GLU A 170 -7.23 -20.81 -2.59
N GLN A 171 -8.29 -20.64 -3.40
CA GLN A 171 -8.25 -20.92 -4.83
C GLN A 171 -7.51 -19.82 -5.60
N ILE A 172 -7.53 -18.58 -5.07
CA ILE A 172 -6.77 -17.46 -5.63
C ILE A 172 -5.27 -17.66 -5.45
N GLN A 173 -4.86 -18.29 -4.34
CA GLN A 173 -3.45 -18.63 -4.06
C GLN A 173 -2.85 -19.57 -5.10
N LEU A 174 -3.66 -20.39 -5.79
CA LEU A 174 -3.18 -21.29 -6.85
C LEU A 174 -2.73 -20.54 -8.13
N TYR A 175 -3.22 -19.31 -8.34
CA TYR A 175 -2.91 -18.49 -9.52
C TYR A 175 -1.95 -17.32 -9.21
N ASN A 176 -1.15 -17.45 -8.16
CA ASN A 176 -0.27 -16.40 -7.64
C ASN A 176 0.65 -15.74 -8.68
N SER A 177 1.23 -16.51 -9.59
CA SER A 177 2.15 -15.98 -10.61
C SER A 177 1.44 -15.04 -11.58
N LEU A 178 0.23 -15.40 -12.01
CA LEU A 178 -0.59 -14.58 -12.90
C LEU A 178 -1.13 -13.34 -12.17
N LEU A 179 -1.56 -13.51 -10.92
CA LEU A 179 -2.05 -12.41 -10.09
C LEU A 179 -0.94 -11.38 -9.80
N PHE A 180 0.28 -11.85 -9.51
CA PHE A 180 1.44 -10.99 -9.31
C PHE A 180 1.77 -10.19 -10.57
N GLY A 181 1.86 -10.84 -11.73
CA GLY A 181 2.10 -10.16 -13.00
C GLY A 181 1.02 -9.12 -13.32
N GLY A 182 -0.25 -9.49 -13.15
CA GLY A 182 -1.39 -8.57 -13.34
C GLY A 182 -1.35 -7.37 -12.40
N SER A 183 -0.96 -7.57 -11.14
CA SER A 183 -0.87 -6.49 -10.14
C SER A 183 0.19 -5.44 -10.50
N ILE A 184 1.33 -5.87 -11.07
CA ILE A 184 2.37 -4.96 -11.55
C ILE A 184 1.87 -4.14 -12.73
N CYS A 185 1.21 -4.79 -13.70
CA CYS A 185 0.61 -4.09 -14.84
C CYS A 185 -0.42 -3.06 -14.38
N MET A 186 -1.29 -3.40 -13.42
CA MET A 186 -2.25 -2.46 -12.84
C MET A 186 -1.57 -1.28 -12.16
N LEU A 187 -0.50 -1.50 -11.40
CA LEU A 187 0.23 -0.43 -10.73
C LEU A 187 0.88 0.53 -11.74
N ILE A 188 1.46 0.00 -12.82
CA ILE A 188 2.02 0.82 -13.89
C ILE A 188 0.93 1.71 -14.51
N VAL A 189 -0.23 1.15 -14.85
CA VAL A 189 -1.37 1.92 -15.38
C VAL A 189 -1.82 2.98 -14.38
N SER A 190 -1.88 2.62 -13.10
CA SER A 190 -2.26 3.51 -11.99
C SER A 190 -1.35 4.73 -11.87
N VAL A 191 -0.04 4.58 -12.07
CA VAL A 191 0.90 5.70 -12.08
C VAL A 191 0.56 6.68 -13.20
N PHE A 192 0.30 6.20 -14.42
CA PHE A 192 -0.06 7.07 -15.54
C PHE A 192 -1.38 7.82 -15.30
N VAL A 193 -2.39 7.12 -14.75
CA VAL A 193 -3.66 7.75 -14.35
C VAL A 193 -3.43 8.83 -13.30
N SER A 194 -2.63 8.53 -12.26
CA SER A 194 -2.33 9.47 -11.18
C SER A 194 -1.63 10.73 -11.67
N VAL A 195 -0.67 10.59 -12.59
CA VAL A 195 0.01 11.74 -13.22
C VAL A 195 -0.99 12.62 -13.97
N LYS A 196 -1.85 12.03 -14.82
CA LYS A 196 -2.86 12.79 -15.56
C LYS A 196 -3.86 13.50 -14.65
N VAL A 197 -4.31 12.82 -13.58
CA VAL A 197 -5.24 13.40 -12.60
C VAL A 197 -4.60 14.57 -11.86
N TYR A 198 -3.34 14.41 -11.43
CA TYR A 198 -2.63 15.44 -10.67
C TYR A 198 -2.21 16.64 -11.54
N GLU A 199 -1.93 16.45 -12.83
CA GLU A 199 -1.69 17.55 -13.78
C GLU A 199 -2.94 18.40 -14.03
N LYS A 200 -4.12 17.79 -14.05
CA LYS A 200 -5.39 18.50 -14.29
C LYS A 200 -5.93 19.29 -13.09
N ARG A 201 -5.39 19.09 -11.90
CA ARG A 201 -5.76 19.90 -10.74
C ARG A 201 -5.15 21.28 -10.86
N GLU A 202 -5.97 22.24 -11.27
CA GLU A 202 -5.66 23.65 -11.10
C GLU A 202 -5.90 23.97 -9.61
N PHE A 203 -4.85 24.37 -8.91
CA PHE A 203 -4.92 24.96 -7.58
C PHE A 203 -4.79 26.47 -7.73
#